data_AF-A0A1U7M8I7-F1
#
_entry.id   AF-A0A1U7M8I7-F1
#
_cell.length_a   1.000
_cell.length_b   1.000
_cell.length_c   1.000
_cell.angle_alpha   90.00
_cell.angle_beta   90.00
_cell.angle_gamma   90.00
#
_symmetry.space_group_name_H-M   'P 1'
#
loop_
_entity.id
_entity.type
_entity.pdbx_description
1 polymer ?
#
loop_
_entity_poly.entity_id
_entity_poly.type
_entity_poly.pdbx_seq_one_letter_code
_entity_poly.pdbx_strand_id
1 'polypeptide(L)'
;MFKVENLCASVISNITYDDSPSFSGIIAGECTGEMWVDDFKNPNIALVFSFAVGGFSILGELPNIESYNEFAIFIVEDIFVQLKDKGIDYFEFSIESKEARPYILDIFKNRVIQSEDEYTFRRDYKYDKITTTPVSYKIFKVDYEFLEMLETGEFVN
;
A
#
# COMPACT_ATOMS: atom_id res chain seq x y z
N MET A 1 -2.37 -9.38 -15.17
CA MET A 1 -1.30 -8.88 -14.27
C MET A 1 -0.54 -10.06 -13.68
N PHE A 2 0.74 -9.88 -13.34
CA PHE A 2 1.58 -10.91 -12.74
C PHE A 2 1.83 -10.61 -11.27
N LYS A 3 1.61 -11.59 -10.39
CA LYS A 3 2.04 -11.49 -8.98
C LYS A 3 3.55 -11.64 -8.91
N VAL A 4 4.22 -10.72 -8.22
CA VAL A 4 5.69 -10.72 -8.10
C VAL A 4 6.11 -10.52 -6.66
N GLU A 5 7.20 -11.17 -6.26
CA GLU A 5 7.77 -10.99 -4.91
C GLU A 5 8.71 -9.80 -4.85
N ASN A 6 9.49 -9.59 -5.92
CA ASN A 6 10.48 -8.52 -6.02
C ASN A 6 10.64 -8.05 -7.47
N LEU A 7 11.04 -6.79 -7.64
CA LEU A 7 11.41 -6.21 -8.93
C LEU A 7 12.88 -5.75 -8.92
N CYS A 8 13.48 -5.63 -10.10
CA CYS A 8 14.82 -5.06 -10.19
C CYS A 8 14.76 -3.56 -9.86
N ALA A 9 15.66 -3.05 -9.02
CA ALA A 9 15.71 -1.63 -8.66
C ALA A 9 15.82 -0.68 -9.88
N SER A 10 16.32 -1.17 -11.03
CA SER A 10 16.43 -0.37 -12.26
C SER A 10 15.10 -0.14 -12.98
N VAL A 11 14.00 -0.81 -12.57
CA VAL A 11 12.73 -0.81 -13.30
C VAL A 11 11.56 -0.27 -12.47
N ILE A 12 11.80 0.13 -11.22
CA ILE A 12 10.73 0.54 -10.29
C ILE A 12 10.42 2.03 -10.33
N SER A 13 11.26 2.87 -10.93
CA SER A 13 11.14 4.33 -10.87
C SER A 13 9.79 4.87 -11.36
N ASN A 14 9.15 4.17 -12.30
CA ASN A 14 7.88 4.58 -12.89
C ASN A 14 6.67 4.21 -12.04
N ILE A 15 6.86 3.39 -11.01
CA ILE A 15 5.79 2.86 -10.15
C ILE A 15 6.09 3.12 -8.66
N THR A 16 7.05 3.99 -8.35
CA THR A 16 7.37 4.43 -6.97
C THR A 16 7.07 5.90 -6.78
N TYR A 17 6.48 6.23 -5.63
CA TYR A 17 6.04 7.57 -5.27
C TYR A 17 6.55 7.93 -3.87
N ASP A 18 7.26 9.05 -3.78
CA ASP A 18 7.87 9.55 -2.55
C ASP A 18 6.87 9.86 -1.43
N ASP A 19 5.64 10.23 -1.82
CA ASP A 19 4.56 10.59 -0.91
C ASP A 19 3.76 9.37 -0.44
N SER A 20 4.07 8.18 -0.96
CA SER A 20 3.43 6.90 -0.61
C SER A 20 4.49 5.86 -0.19
N PRO A 21 5.24 6.13 0.90
CA PRO A 21 6.40 5.30 1.28
C PRO A 21 6.02 3.88 1.69
N SER A 22 4.83 3.67 2.28
CA SER A 22 4.36 2.35 2.70
C SER A 22 4.18 1.38 1.53
N PHE A 23 3.78 1.90 0.36
CA PHE A 23 3.57 1.09 -0.85
C PHE A 23 4.81 1.06 -1.73
N SER A 24 5.50 2.19 -1.89
CA SER A 24 6.80 2.25 -2.60
C SER A 24 7.87 1.39 -1.94
N GLY A 25 7.84 1.27 -0.60
CA GLY A 25 8.72 0.38 0.15
C GLY A 25 8.49 -1.10 -0.18
N ILE A 26 7.25 -1.51 -0.48
CA ILE A 26 6.95 -2.89 -0.91
C ILE A 26 7.54 -3.13 -2.31
N ILE A 27 7.37 -2.18 -3.23
CA ILE A 27 7.95 -2.26 -4.57
C ILE A 27 9.49 -2.32 -4.51
N ALA A 28 10.09 -1.58 -3.58
CA ALA A 28 11.54 -1.59 -3.35
C ALA A 28 12.05 -2.85 -2.62
N GLY A 29 11.17 -3.73 -2.14
CA GLY A 29 11.54 -4.92 -1.37
C GLY A 29 11.90 -4.66 0.10
N GLU A 30 11.61 -3.46 0.61
CA GLU A 30 11.92 -3.01 1.98
C GLU A 30 10.75 -3.26 2.95
N CYS A 31 9.52 -3.37 2.44
CA CYS A 31 8.31 -3.55 3.25
C CYS A 31 7.55 -4.81 2.82
N THR A 32 6.83 -5.42 3.77
CA THR A 32 6.04 -6.63 3.52
C THR A 32 4.68 -6.28 2.93
N GLY A 33 4.33 -6.97 1.85
CA GLY A 33 3.04 -6.89 1.20
C GLY A 33 2.97 -7.81 -0.01
N GLU A 34 1.96 -7.61 -0.84
CA GLU A 34 1.81 -8.31 -2.11
C GLU A 34 1.82 -7.29 -3.25
N MET A 35 2.37 -7.65 -4.41
CA MET A 35 2.33 -6.77 -5.57
C MET A 35 2.04 -7.53 -6.86
N TRP A 36 1.35 -6.84 -7.77
CA TRP A 36 1.04 -7.29 -9.10
C TRP A 36 1.41 -6.21 -10.11
N VAL A 37 2.09 -6.60 -11.20
CA VAL A 37 2.51 -5.67 -12.27
C VAL A 37 2.01 -6.12 -13.65
N ASP A 38 1.97 -5.18 -14.59
CA ASP A 38 1.65 -5.45 -16.00
C ASP A 38 2.81 -6.14 -16.72
N ASP A 39 4.05 -5.75 -16.43
CA ASP A 39 5.26 -6.32 -17.02
C ASP A 39 6.41 -6.41 -15.99
N PHE A 40 7.16 -7.51 -15.99
CA PHE A 40 8.25 -7.74 -15.03
C PHE A 40 9.53 -6.93 -15.32
N LYS A 41 9.75 -6.59 -16.60
CA LYS A 41 10.98 -5.94 -17.08
C LYS A 41 10.81 -4.43 -17.20
N ASN A 42 9.61 -3.96 -17.53
CA ASN A 42 9.29 -2.55 -17.65
C ASN A 42 7.85 -2.31 -17.16
N PRO A 43 7.61 -2.40 -15.86
CA PRO A 43 6.28 -2.20 -15.30
C PRO A 43 5.85 -0.74 -15.51
N ASN A 44 4.64 -0.56 -16.01
CA ASN A 44 4.02 0.76 -16.13
C ASN A 44 3.01 0.99 -15.02
N ILE A 45 2.36 -0.07 -14.53
CA ILE A 45 1.41 0.01 -13.42
C ILE A 45 1.64 -1.14 -12.42
N ALA A 46 1.44 -0.84 -11.15
CA ALA A 46 1.45 -1.82 -10.07
C ALA A 46 0.18 -1.68 -9.22
N LEU A 47 -0.41 -2.83 -8.87
CA LEU A 47 -1.32 -2.94 -7.73
C LEU A 47 -0.52 -3.48 -6.56
N VAL A 48 -0.53 -2.80 -5.42
CA VAL A 48 0.22 -3.19 -4.23
C VAL A 48 -0.71 -3.28 -3.04
N PHE A 49 -0.70 -4.41 -2.33
CA PHE A 49 -1.40 -4.59 -1.07
C PHE A 49 -0.41 -4.49 0.09
N SER A 50 -0.69 -3.60 1.05
CA SER A 50 0.14 -3.45 2.25
C SER A 50 -0.48 -4.17 3.43
N PHE A 51 0.28 -5.07 4.07
CA PHE A 51 -0.18 -5.75 5.29
C PHE A 51 -0.28 -4.81 6.48
N ALA A 52 0.53 -3.75 6.51
CA ALA A 52 0.51 -2.77 7.60
C ALA A 52 -0.66 -1.78 7.47
N VAL A 53 -0.97 -1.34 6.25
CA VAL A 53 -2.09 -0.41 5.99
C VAL A 53 -3.43 -1.16 5.93
N GLY A 54 -3.43 -2.40 5.43
CA GLY A 54 -4.65 -3.20 5.25
C GLY A 54 -5.43 -2.85 3.98
N GLY A 55 -4.84 -2.10 3.05
CA GLY A 55 -5.46 -1.65 1.81
C GLY A 55 -4.55 -1.76 0.60
N PHE A 56 -5.09 -1.44 -0.57
CA PHE A 56 -4.36 -1.43 -1.84
C PHE A 56 -3.87 -0.03 -2.21
N SER A 57 -2.85 0.03 -3.05
CA SER A 57 -2.46 1.23 -3.78
C SER A 57 -2.22 0.88 -5.23
N ILE A 58 -2.66 1.76 -6.12
CA ILE A 58 -2.41 1.67 -7.55
C ILE A 58 -1.37 2.72 -7.91
N LEU A 59 -0.19 2.27 -8.36
CA LEU A 59 0.97 3.09 -8.66
C LEU A 59 1.31 3.01 -10.15
N GLY A 60 1.71 4.13 -10.74
CA GLY A 60 2.06 4.21 -12.15
C GLY A 60 0.87 4.46 -13.07
N GLU A 61 1.12 4.34 -14.37
CA GLU A 61 0.24 4.77 -15.46
C GLU A 61 0.32 3.81 -16.63
N LEU A 62 -0.83 3.40 -17.16
CA LEU A 62 -0.88 2.61 -18.38
C LEU A 62 -0.87 3.50 -19.63
N PRO A 63 -0.28 3.03 -20.75
CA PRO A 63 -0.05 3.85 -21.93
C PRO A 63 -1.32 4.14 -22.76
N ASN A 64 -2.39 3.36 -22.59
CA ASN A 64 -3.62 3.47 -23.37
C ASN A 64 -4.84 2.90 -22.63
N ILE A 65 -6.03 3.20 -23.13
CA ILE A 65 -7.32 2.81 -22.53
C ILE A 65 -7.55 1.30 -22.59
N GLU A 66 -7.07 0.63 -23.65
CA GLU A 66 -7.18 -0.82 -23.78
C GLU A 66 -6.47 -1.53 -22.62
N SER A 67 -5.28 -1.05 -22.24
CA SER A 67 -4.53 -1.57 -21.10
C SER A 67 -5.29 -1.35 -19.79
N TYR A 68 -5.94 -0.19 -19.60
CA TYR A 68 -6.78 0.04 -18.43
C TYR A 68 -7.99 -0.90 -18.37
N ASN A 69 -8.56 -1.29 -19.52
CA ASN A 69 -9.63 -2.29 -19.58
C ASN A 69 -9.12 -3.68 -19.16
N GLU A 70 -7.91 -4.07 -19.57
CA GLU A 70 -7.29 -5.33 -19.12
C GLU A 70 -7.01 -5.31 -17.62
N PHE A 71 -6.55 -4.18 -17.09
CA PHE A 71 -6.37 -3.98 -15.65
C PHE A 71 -7.70 -4.06 -14.89
N ALA A 72 -8.78 -3.47 -15.44
CA ALA A 72 -10.12 -3.56 -14.87
C ALA A 72 -10.64 -5.00 -14.77
N ILE A 73 -10.42 -5.80 -15.83
CA ILE A 73 -10.77 -7.22 -15.85
C ILE A 73 -10.02 -7.95 -14.74
N PHE A 74 -8.70 -7.74 -14.62
CA PHE A 74 -7.90 -8.33 -13.55
C PHE A 74 -8.42 -7.97 -12.14
N ILE A 75 -8.76 -6.71 -11.88
CA ILE A 75 -9.29 -6.30 -10.58
C ILE A 75 -10.59 -7.05 -10.26
N VAL A 76 -11.51 -7.16 -11.22
CA VAL A 76 -12.84 -7.76 -11.00
C VAL A 76 -12.78 -9.28 -10.94
N GLU A 77 -12.01 -9.91 -11.82
CA GLU A 77 -11.97 -11.37 -11.98
C GLU A 77 -10.99 -12.05 -11.03
N ASP A 78 -9.89 -11.39 -10.66
CA ASP A 78 -8.90 -11.95 -9.75
C ASP A 78 -9.01 -11.36 -8.34
N ILE A 79 -8.82 -10.04 -8.20
CA ILE A 79 -8.68 -9.40 -6.89
C ILE A 79 -9.98 -9.47 -6.08
N PHE A 80 -11.11 -9.11 -6.70
CA PHE A 80 -12.40 -9.15 -6.00
C PHE A 80 -12.83 -10.57 -5.64
N VAL A 81 -12.46 -11.57 -6.46
CA VAL A 81 -12.72 -12.97 -6.14
C VAL A 81 -11.89 -13.40 -4.94
N GLN A 82 -10.60 -13.07 -4.92
CA GLN A 82 -9.72 -13.37 -3.78
C GLN A 82 -10.19 -12.71 -2.47
N LEU A 83 -10.69 -11.48 -2.53
CA LEU A 83 -11.24 -10.80 -1.35
C LEU A 83 -12.51 -11.50 -0.83
N LYS A 84 -13.42 -11.88 -1.73
CA LYS A 84 -14.64 -12.63 -1.37
C LYS A 84 -14.34 -13.98 -0.77
N ASP A 85 -13.35 -14.71 -1.30
CA ASP A 85 -12.91 -16.00 -0.76
C ASP A 85 -12.36 -15.87 0.68
N LYS A 86 -11.84 -14.68 1.03
CA LYS A 86 -11.41 -14.32 2.39
C LYS A 86 -12.54 -13.74 3.25
N GLY A 87 -13.77 -13.67 2.75
CA GLY A 87 -14.91 -13.07 3.45
C GLY A 87 -14.88 -11.54 3.53
N ILE A 88 -14.10 -10.89 2.68
CA ILE A 88 -13.98 -9.43 2.60
C ILE A 88 -14.89 -8.94 1.47
N ASP A 89 -15.82 -8.03 1.78
CA ASP A 89 -16.84 -7.53 0.87
C ASP A 89 -16.59 -6.11 0.33
N TYR A 90 -15.45 -5.51 0.71
CA TYR A 90 -15.00 -4.21 0.25
C TYR A 90 -13.64 -4.28 -0.46
N PHE A 91 -13.34 -3.25 -1.24
CA PHE A 91 -12.04 -3.02 -1.86
C PHE A 91 -11.62 -1.59 -1.58
N GLU A 92 -10.60 -1.43 -0.73
CA GLU A 92 -10.04 -0.14 -0.35
C GLU A 92 -8.76 0.11 -1.11
N PHE A 93 -8.63 1.28 -1.73
CA PHE A 93 -7.47 1.61 -2.55
C PHE A 93 -7.13 3.10 -2.56
N SER A 94 -5.85 3.41 -2.69
CA SER A 94 -5.35 4.72 -3.14
C SER A 94 -4.92 4.69 -4.61
N ILE A 95 -4.81 5.88 -5.21
CA ILE A 95 -4.25 6.06 -6.56
C ILE A 95 -3.18 7.15 -6.47
N GLU A 96 -1.95 6.79 -6.82
CA GLU A 96 -0.80 7.69 -6.64
C GLU A 96 -0.55 8.58 -7.86
N SER A 97 -0.84 8.09 -9.08
CA SER A 97 -0.79 8.90 -10.29
C SER A 97 -2.03 9.78 -10.44
N LYS A 98 -1.83 11.08 -10.65
CA LYS A 98 -2.93 12.02 -10.94
C LYS A 98 -3.49 11.80 -12.35
N GLU A 99 -2.63 11.41 -13.27
CA GLU A 99 -2.91 11.15 -14.67
C GLU A 99 -3.71 9.85 -14.85
N ALA A 100 -3.37 8.79 -14.09
CA ALA A 100 -4.11 7.53 -14.09
C ALA A 100 -5.46 7.62 -13.39
N ARG A 101 -5.60 8.52 -12.40
CA ARG A 101 -6.78 8.65 -11.54
C ARG A 101 -8.13 8.63 -12.27
N PRO A 102 -8.39 9.46 -13.32
CA PRO A 102 -9.67 9.44 -14.01
C PRO A 102 -9.97 8.07 -14.66
N TYR A 103 -8.97 7.39 -15.21
CA TYR A 103 -9.14 6.09 -15.85
C TYR A 103 -9.41 4.98 -14.83
N ILE A 104 -8.68 4.98 -13.72
CA ILE A 104 -8.86 4.00 -12.65
C ILE A 104 -10.23 4.19 -11.99
N LEU A 105 -10.67 5.43 -11.74
CA LEU A 105 -12.00 5.67 -11.18
C LEU A 105 -13.14 5.26 -12.15
N ASP A 106 -12.92 5.36 -13.47
CA ASP A 106 -13.91 4.90 -14.46
C ASP A 106 -14.18 3.39 -14.38
N ILE A 107 -13.19 2.59 -13.96
CA ILE A 107 -13.34 1.14 -13.69
C ILE A 107 -14.48 0.89 -12.70
N PHE A 108 -14.64 1.79 -11.73
CA PHE A 108 -15.58 1.65 -10.63
C PHE A 108 -16.81 2.56 -10.76
N LYS A 109 -17.04 3.21 -11.91
CA LYS A 109 -18.12 4.21 -12.08
C LYS A 109 -19.53 3.71 -11.78
N ASN A 110 -19.76 2.41 -11.95
CA ASN A 110 -21.05 1.76 -11.69
C ASN A 110 -21.12 1.15 -10.28
N ARG A 111 -20.18 1.50 -9.40
CA ARG A 111 -20.09 1.05 -8.01
C ARG A 111 -20.27 2.25 -7.08
N VAL A 112 -20.68 1.96 -5.84
CA VAL A 112 -20.65 2.95 -4.77
C VAL A 112 -19.20 3.05 -4.29
N ILE A 113 -18.64 4.25 -4.35
CA ILE A 113 -17.30 4.55 -3.83
C ILE A 113 -17.47 5.47 -2.64
N GLN A 114 -16.95 5.06 -1.49
CA GLN A 114 -16.72 5.95 -0.36
C GLN A 114 -15.33 6.55 -0.51
N SER A 115 -15.16 7.82 -0.15
CA SER A 115 -13.90 8.53 -0.29
C SER A 115 -13.56 9.24 1.01
N GLU A 116 -12.31 9.10 1.43
CA GLU A 116 -11.74 9.80 2.56
C GLU A 116 -10.45 10.51 2.12
N ASP A 117 -10.11 11.61 2.79
CA ASP A 117 -8.86 12.33 2.55
C ASP A 117 -7.81 11.84 3.57
N GLU A 118 -6.69 11.35 3.07
CA GLU A 118 -5.51 11.05 3.88
C GLU A 118 -4.51 12.21 3.83
N TYR A 119 -4.03 12.65 5.01
CA TYR A 119 -3.06 13.73 5.12
C TYR A 119 -1.66 13.20 5.43
N THR A 120 -0.74 13.41 4.49
CA THR A 120 0.67 13.05 4.67
C THR A 120 1.48 14.25 5.16
N PHE A 121 2.27 14.04 6.22
CA PHE A 121 3.16 15.05 6.78
C PHE A 121 4.62 14.60 6.65
N ARG A 122 5.43 15.40 5.98
CA ARG A 122 6.88 15.16 5.85
C ARG A 122 7.66 16.18 6.67
N ARG A 123 8.67 15.71 7.39
CA ARG A 123 9.71 16.57 7.97
C ARG A 123 11.06 16.13 7.46
N ASP A 124 11.94 17.08 7.22
CA ASP A 124 13.33 16.89 6.79
C ASP A 124 14.33 17.19 7.93
N TYR A 125 13.84 17.57 9.11
CA TYR A 125 14.64 17.84 10.30
C TYR A 125 14.31 16.88 11.46
N LYS A 126 15.31 16.60 12.29
CA LYS A 126 15.13 15.83 13.51
C LYS A 126 14.42 16.66 14.57
N TYR A 127 13.52 16.04 15.33
CA TYR A 127 12.92 16.70 16.49
C TYR A 127 13.90 16.67 17.66
N ASP A 128 14.48 17.82 17.99
CA ASP A 128 15.56 17.93 18.98
C ASP A 128 15.08 18.34 20.38
N LYS A 129 13.77 18.46 20.60
CA LYS A 129 13.23 18.78 21.93
C LYS A 129 13.08 17.51 22.77
N ILE A 130 13.38 17.63 24.05
CA ILE A 130 13.13 16.58 25.04
C ILE A 130 11.62 16.50 25.27
N THR A 131 11.01 15.39 24.86
CA THR A 131 9.62 15.07 25.16
C THR A 131 9.53 14.57 26.59
N THR A 132 8.82 15.28 27.48
CA THR A 132 8.52 14.79 28.82
C THR A 132 7.27 13.92 28.77
N THR A 133 7.39 12.68 29.23
CA THR A 133 6.24 11.79 29.39
C THR A 133 5.56 12.10 30.73
N PRO A 134 4.23 12.25 30.80
CA PRO A 134 3.55 12.40 32.09
C PRO A 134 3.85 11.22 33.01
N VAL A 135 3.93 11.45 34.33
CA VAL A 135 4.32 10.43 35.32
C VAL A 135 3.41 9.19 35.30
N SER A 136 2.16 9.34 34.85
CA SER A 136 1.20 8.24 34.73
C SER A 136 1.42 7.31 33.53
N TYR A 137 2.33 7.64 32.61
CA TYR A 137 2.61 6.85 31.42
C TYR A 137 4.06 6.38 31.40
N LYS A 138 4.28 5.18 30.87
CA LYS A 138 5.60 4.64 30.57
C LYS A 138 5.70 4.41 29.07
N ILE A 139 6.81 4.84 28.47
CA ILE A 139 7.14 4.54 27.08
C ILE A 139 8.12 3.39 27.08
N PHE A 140 7.78 2.32 26.38
CA PHE A 140 8.65 1.17 26.17
C PHE A 140 9.17 1.17 24.74
N LYS A 141 10.42 0.73 24.57
CA LYS A 141 10.95 0.44 23.25
C LYS A 141 10.31 -0.86 22.76
N VAL A 142 9.88 -0.88 21.50
CA VAL A 142 9.44 -2.12 20.86
C VAL A 142 10.69 -2.87 20.38
N ASP A 143 11.14 -3.82 21.19
CA ASP A 143 12.20 -4.77 20.87
C ASP A 143 11.75 -6.20 21.20
N TYR A 144 12.62 -7.18 20.94
CA TYR A 144 12.28 -8.60 21.11
C TYR A 144 11.84 -8.95 22.53
N GLU A 145 12.48 -8.38 23.55
CA GLU A 145 12.13 -8.62 24.95
C GLU A 145 10.72 -8.10 25.24
N PHE A 146 10.40 -6.87 24.79
CA PHE A 146 9.06 -6.32 24.96
C PHE A 146 7.98 -7.12 24.21
N LEU A 147 8.27 -7.58 22.99
CA LEU A 147 7.35 -8.42 22.22
C LEU A 147 7.09 -9.76 22.91
N GLU A 148 8.12 -10.43 23.44
CA GLU A 148 7.98 -11.69 24.18
C GLU A 148 7.09 -11.52 25.42
N MET A 149 7.25 -10.41 26.17
CA MET A 149 6.39 -10.12 27.32
C MET A 149 4.91 -9.95 26.93
N LEU A 150 4.63 -9.37 25.76
CA LEU A 150 3.27 -9.23 25.25
C LEU A 150 2.67 -10.59 24.84
N GLU A 151 3.44 -11.40 24.12
CA GLU A 151 3.01 -12.71 23.62
C GLU A 151 2.76 -13.72 24.76
N THR A 152 3.58 -13.67 25.81
CA THR A 152 3.47 -14.54 26.99
C THR A 152 2.42 -14.05 28.00
N GLY A 153 1.91 -12.82 27.84
CA GLY A 153 0.97 -12.20 28.77
C GLY A 153 1.61 -11.73 30.08
N GLU A 154 2.93 -11.66 30.15
CA GLU A 154 3.67 -11.16 31.31
C GLU A 154 3.61 -9.63 31.44
N PHE A 155 3.31 -8.93 30.34
CA PHE A 155 3.13 -7.49 30.35
C PHE A 155 1.78 -7.08 30.98
N VAL A 156 1.84 -6.36 32.10
CA VAL A 156 0.68 -5.73 32.77
C VAL A 156 0.81 -4.21 32.64
N ASN A 157 -0.21 -3.58 32.06
CA ASN A 157 -0.29 -2.14 31.81
C ASN A 157 -0.46 -1.33 33.11
#